data_AF-A0A5K1A404-F1
#
_entry.id   AF-A0A5K1A404-F1
#
_cell.length_a   1.000
_cell.length_b   1.000
_cell.length_c   1.000
_cell.angle_alpha   90.00
_cell.angle_beta   90.00
_cell.angle_gamma   90.00
#
_symmetry.space_group_name_H-M   'P 1'
#
loop_
_entity.id
_entity.type
_entity.pdbx_description
1 polymer ?
#
loop_
_entity_poly.entity_id
_entity_poly.type
_entity_poly.pdbx_seq_one_letter_code
_entity_poly.pdbx_strand_id
1 'polypeptide(L)'
;SVREEEVGMLLRSISTSGGPVNLSEMLLSLSSNIICRIAFGKKYNPEEEGYGKSRFQDAVETLQALLGAFFVGDFFPSLKWVDWLTGLHGKLLSNLHDLDHFYDEVIRDHSGPRGRPEQHDFVDSLLHAQEDRSEDVFLTVNNIKGMLM
;
A
#
# COMPACT_ATOMS: atom_id res chain seq x y z
N SER A 1 -9.69 -18.12 -6.64
CA SER A 1 -9.11 -17.29 -5.54
C SER A 1 -8.81 -15.88 -6.05
N VAL A 2 -8.65 -14.87 -5.19
CA VAL A 2 -8.27 -13.49 -5.62
C VAL A 2 -7.04 -13.51 -6.53
N ARG A 3 -6.04 -14.34 -6.19
CA ARG A 3 -4.83 -14.53 -6.99
C ARG A 3 -5.12 -14.98 -8.43
N GLU A 4 -5.95 -16.01 -8.60
CA GLU A 4 -6.27 -16.55 -9.94
C GLU A 4 -7.02 -15.52 -10.80
N GLU A 5 -7.92 -14.76 -10.21
CA GLU A 5 -8.67 -13.72 -10.91
C GLU A 5 -7.74 -12.59 -11.38
N GLU A 6 -6.86 -12.09 -10.50
CA GLU A 6 -5.88 -11.07 -10.87
C GLU A 6 -4.87 -11.58 -11.89
N VAL A 7 -4.37 -12.82 -11.76
CA VAL A 7 -3.48 -13.41 -12.79
C VAL A 7 -4.21 -13.56 -14.13
N GLY A 8 -5.50 -13.93 -14.10
CA GLY A 8 -6.32 -14.00 -15.31
C GLY A 8 -6.46 -12.64 -16.02
N MET A 9 -6.68 -11.56 -15.25
CA MET A 9 -6.71 -10.20 -15.78
C MET A 9 -5.35 -9.79 -16.37
N LEU A 10 -4.24 -10.11 -15.70
CA LEU A 10 -2.89 -9.83 -16.20
C LEU A 10 -2.65 -10.50 -17.55
N LEU A 11 -2.94 -11.81 -17.63
CA LEU A 11 -2.75 -12.57 -18.87
C LEU A 11 -3.61 -12.03 -20.00
N ARG A 12 -4.86 -11.61 -19.70
CA ARG A 12 -5.72 -10.96 -20.67
C ARG A 12 -5.10 -9.65 -21.18
N SER A 13 -4.62 -8.79 -20.28
CA SER A 13 -3.97 -7.52 -20.64
C SER A 13 -2.71 -7.72 -21.49
N ILE A 14 -1.91 -8.75 -21.21
CA ILE A 14 -0.73 -9.11 -22.02
C ILE A 14 -1.17 -9.59 -23.40
N SER A 15 -2.20 -10.45 -23.47
CA SER A 15 -2.67 -11.01 -24.74
C SER A 15 -3.24 -9.96 -25.70
N THR A 16 -3.76 -8.85 -25.17
CA THR A 16 -4.40 -7.78 -25.95
C THR A 16 -3.48 -6.61 -26.25
N SER A 17 -2.24 -6.57 -25.77
CA SER A 17 -1.36 -5.40 -25.91
C SER A 17 -0.93 -5.10 -27.35
N GLY A 18 -0.87 -6.13 -28.21
CA GLY A 18 -0.44 -6.01 -29.60
C GLY A 18 1.03 -5.58 -29.80
N GLY A 19 1.83 -5.50 -28.73
CA GLY A 19 3.20 -4.97 -28.77
C GLY A 19 3.99 -5.23 -27.47
N PRO A 20 5.24 -4.72 -27.37
CA PRO A 20 6.07 -4.87 -26.18
C PRO A 20 5.34 -4.36 -24.93
N VAL A 21 5.47 -5.10 -23.83
CA VAL A 21 4.84 -4.77 -22.54
C VAL A 21 5.88 -4.61 -21.44
N ASN A 22 5.63 -3.70 -20.50
CA ASN A 22 6.43 -3.54 -19.30
C ASN A 22 5.97 -4.53 -18.22
N LEU A 23 6.57 -5.72 -18.21
CA LEU A 23 6.22 -6.77 -17.24
C LEU A 23 6.48 -6.36 -15.79
N SER A 24 7.50 -5.52 -15.51
CA SER A 24 7.82 -5.08 -14.15
C SER A 24 6.66 -4.28 -13.54
N GLU A 25 6.14 -3.31 -14.30
CA GLU A 25 5.01 -2.48 -13.88
C GLU A 25 3.72 -3.30 -13.74
N MET A 26 3.47 -4.21 -14.68
CA MET A 26 2.32 -5.11 -14.64
C MET A 26 2.35 -6.06 -13.43
N LEU A 27 3.52 -6.60 -13.07
CA LEU A 27 3.69 -7.48 -11.91
C LEU A 27 3.60 -6.72 -10.58
N LEU A 28 4.10 -5.48 -10.52
CA LEU A 28 3.92 -4.60 -9.36
C LEU A 28 2.43 -4.26 -9.15
N SER A 29 1.71 -3.95 -10.23
CA SER A 29 0.27 -3.70 -10.19
C SER A 29 -0.52 -4.96 -9.81
N LEU A 30 -0.16 -6.13 -10.35
CA LEU A 30 -0.71 -7.43 -9.92
C LEU A 30 -0.57 -7.63 -8.40
N SER A 31 0.64 -7.44 -7.88
CA SER A 31 0.93 -7.64 -6.46
C SER A 31 0.14 -6.65 -5.59
N SER A 32 0.11 -5.37 -6.01
CA SER A 32 -0.64 -4.31 -5.34
C SER A 32 -2.14 -4.61 -5.31
N ASN A 33 -2.72 -5.04 -6.43
CA ASN A 33 -4.14 -5.38 -6.52
C ASN A 33 -4.51 -6.58 -5.63
N ILE A 34 -3.66 -7.61 -5.58
CA ILE A 34 -3.86 -8.77 -4.70
C ILE A 34 -3.82 -8.32 -3.24
N ILE A 35 -2.83 -7.53 -2.84
CA ILE A 35 -2.73 -7.01 -1.47
C ILE A 35 -3.95 -6.17 -1.12
N CYS A 36 -4.33 -5.21 -1.97
CA CYS A 36 -5.49 -4.35 -1.71
C CYS A 36 -6.79 -5.15 -1.53
N ARG A 37 -7.02 -6.16 -2.37
CA ARG A 37 -8.24 -6.98 -2.27
C ARG A 37 -8.26 -7.91 -1.05
N ILE A 38 -7.10 -8.43 -0.63
CA ILE A 38 -7.02 -9.35 0.51
C ILE A 38 -6.97 -8.58 1.83
N ALA A 39 -6.17 -7.52 1.89
CA ALA A 39 -5.92 -6.77 3.12
C ALA A 39 -6.98 -5.68 3.37
N PHE A 40 -7.47 -5.03 2.30
CA PHE A 40 -8.37 -3.86 2.40
C PHE A 40 -9.75 -4.09 1.76
N GLY A 41 -10.04 -5.34 1.36
CA GLY A 41 -11.35 -5.76 0.86
C GLY A 41 -11.74 -5.25 -0.53
N LYS A 42 -10.97 -4.34 -1.15
CA LYS A 42 -11.26 -3.79 -2.49
C LYS A 42 -10.02 -3.29 -3.21
N LYS A 43 -10.15 -3.03 -4.52
CA LYS A 43 -9.12 -2.30 -5.28
C LYS A 43 -9.23 -0.80 -4.98
N TYR A 44 -8.08 -0.13 -4.93
CA TYR A 44 -7.97 1.33 -4.78
C TYR A 44 -7.34 1.96 -6.04
N ASN A 45 -7.75 1.46 -7.22
CA ASN A 45 -7.26 1.95 -8.51
C ASN A 45 -8.32 2.85 -9.16
N PRO A 46 -7.93 3.98 -9.77
CA PRO A 46 -8.85 4.89 -10.44
C PRO A 46 -9.36 4.36 -11.80
N GLU A 47 -8.70 3.37 -12.40
CA GLU A 47 -9.08 2.79 -13.69
C GLU A 47 -9.65 1.39 -13.46
N GLU A 48 -10.97 1.26 -13.48
CA GLU A 48 -11.69 0.00 -13.22
C GLU A 48 -11.42 -1.11 -14.25
N GLU A 49 -10.83 -0.79 -15.41
CA GLU A 49 -10.68 -1.71 -16.55
C GLU A 49 -9.22 -1.99 -16.98
N GLY A 50 -8.20 -1.50 -16.25
CA GLY A 50 -6.80 -1.61 -16.69
C GLY A 50 -5.76 -1.89 -15.59
N TYR A 51 -4.56 -2.31 -16.04
CA TYR A 51 -3.33 -2.31 -15.24
C TYR A 51 -2.70 -0.91 -15.25
N GLY A 52 -3.48 0.09 -14.78
CA GLY A 52 -2.99 1.43 -14.52
C GLY A 52 -2.27 1.51 -13.17
N LYS A 53 -1.32 2.42 -13.05
CA LYS A 53 -0.58 2.65 -11.81
C LYS A 53 -1.49 3.32 -10.79
N SER A 54 -1.67 2.69 -9.63
CA SER A 54 -2.52 3.24 -8.57
C SER A 54 -1.75 4.16 -7.64
N ARG A 55 -2.46 5.06 -6.93
CA ARG A 55 -1.83 5.93 -5.92
C ARG A 55 -1.09 5.12 -4.86
N PHE A 56 -1.63 3.96 -4.48
CA PHE A 56 -0.97 3.03 -3.56
C PHE A 56 0.30 2.43 -4.17
N GLN A 57 0.23 1.96 -5.42
CA GLN A 57 1.38 1.42 -6.13
C GLN A 57 2.50 2.46 -6.28
N ASP A 58 2.17 3.70 -6.66
CA ASP A 58 3.10 4.83 -6.74
C ASP A 58 3.79 5.11 -5.41
N ALA A 59 3.01 5.13 -4.32
CA ALA A 59 3.53 5.41 -3.00
C ALA A 59 4.46 4.29 -2.52
N VAL A 60 4.07 3.02 -2.69
CA VAL A 60 4.88 1.85 -2.29
C VAL A 60 6.14 1.72 -3.14
N GLU A 61 6.06 1.92 -4.46
CA GLU A 61 7.24 1.87 -5.33
C GLU A 61 8.25 2.98 -4.96
N THR A 62 7.75 4.18 -4.67
CA THR A 62 8.60 5.28 -4.21
C THR A 62 9.24 4.96 -2.86
N LEU A 63 8.49 4.38 -1.91
CA LEU A 63 9.03 3.95 -0.63
C LEU A 63 10.12 2.89 -0.81
N GLN A 64 9.88 1.87 -1.64
CA GLN A 64 10.86 0.81 -1.93
C GLN A 64 12.15 1.38 -2.53
N ALA A 65 12.04 2.33 -3.47
CA ALA A 65 13.19 3.00 -4.05
C ALA A 65 13.97 3.82 -3.01
N LEU A 66 13.29 4.46 -2.06
CA LEU A 66 13.90 5.21 -0.97
C LEU A 66 14.56 4.29 0.07
N LEU A 67 13.94 3.17 0.44
CA LEU A 67 14.53 2.18 1.34
C LEU A 67 15.83 1.58 0.79
N GLY A 68 15.94 1.46 -0.54
CA GLY A 68 17.16 1.05 -1.22
C GLY A 68 18.15 2.19 -1.51
N ALA A 69 17.80 3.45 -1.22
CA ALA A 69 18.64 4.60 -1.51
C ALA A 69 19.75 4.76 -0.47
N PHE A 70 20.83 5.43 -0.87
CA PHE A 70 21.95 5.72 0.02
C PHE A 70 21.70 7.01 0.82
N PHE A 71 21.38 6.87 2.11
CA PHE A 71 21.31 7.98 3.05
C PHE A 71 22.65 8.15 3.77
N VAL A 72 23.28 9.32 3.62
CA VAL A 72 24.59 9.61 4.23
C VAL A 72 24.49 9.57 5.75
N GLY A 73 23.37 10.03 6.29
CA GLY A 73 23.06 10.07 7.71
C GLY A 73 23.00 8.70 8.39
N ASP A 74 22.77 7.63 7.63
CA ASP A 74 22.74 6.26 8.15
C ASP A 74 24.15 5.71 8.42
N PHE A 75 25.14 6.15 7.63
CA PHE A 75 26.54 5.76 7.80
C PHE A 75 27.32 6.77 8.65
N PHE A 76 26.99 8.05 8.53
CA PHE A 76 27.66 9.15 9.21
C PHE A 76 26.60 10.04 9.90
N PRO A 77 26.22 9.73 11.15
CA PRO A 77 25.13 10.44 11.84
C PRO A 77 25.32 11.96 11.96
N SER A 78 26.57 12.44 11.99
CA SER A 78 26.89 13.87 12.00
C SER A 78 26.61 14.58 10.67
N LEU A 79 26.44 13.83 9.57
CA LEU A 79 26.18 14.32 8.23
C LEU A 79 24.72 14.12 7.79
N LYS A 80 23.79 13.85 8.71
CA LYS A 80 22.34 13.74 8.41
C LYS A 80 21.75 14.94 7.67
N TRP A 81 22.32 16.12 7.83
CA TRP A 81 21.91 17.33 7.11
C TRP A 81 22.13 17.24 5.59
N VAL A 82 23.03 16.36 5.13
CA VAL A 82 23.27 16.11 3.70
C VAL A 82 22.05 15.47 3.04
N ASP A 83 21.35 14.59 3.74
CA ASP A 83 20.12 13.95 3.21
C ASP A 83 18.97 14.96 3.05
N TRP A 84 18.98 16.04 3.83
CA TRP A 84 18.09 17.18 3.65
C TRP A 84 18.49 18.02 2.43
N LEU A 85 19.79 18.29 2.25
CA LEU A 85 20.31 19.05 1.12
C LEU A 85 20.06 18.33 -0.23
N THR A 86 20.23 17.01 -0.26
CA THR A 86 19.97 16.16 -1.44
C THR A 86 18.47 16.00 -1.74
N GLY A 87 17.60 16.40 -0.82
CA GLY A 87 16.15 16.26 -0.94
C GLY A 87 15.62 14.85 -0.67
N LEU A 88 16.49 13.86 -0.40
CA LEU A 88 16.09 12.49 -0.09
C LEU A 88 15.20 12.43 1.14
N HIS A 89 15.56 13.18 2.19
CA HIS A 89 14.77 13.21 3.42
C HIS A 89 13.38 13.84 3.20
N GLY A 90 13.30 14.92 2.42
CA GLY A 90 12.02 15.54 2.06
C GLY A 90 11.13 14.62 1.23
N LYS A 91 11.72 13.91 0.26
CA LYS A 91 11.00 12.92 -0.56
C LYS A 91 10.46 11.76 0.29
N LEU A 92 11.24 11.28 1.26
CA LEU A 92 10.80 10.27 2.21
C LEU A 92 9.60 10.73 3.05
N LEU A 93 9.69 11.91 3.65
CA LEU A 93 8.59 12.44 4.47
C LEU A 93 7.31 12.66 3.65
N SER A 94 7.43 13.19 2.44
CA SER A 94 6.27 13.36 1.54
C SER A 94 5.63 12.01 1.23
N ASN A 95 6.43 10.99 0.92
CA ASN A 95 5.93 9.68 0.56
C ASN A 95 5.29 8.93 1.76
N LEU A 96 5.87 9.07 2.96
CA LEU A 96 5.25 8.55 4.19
C LEU A 96 3.93 9.25 4.49
N HIS A 97 3.82 10.55 4.19
CA HIS A 97 2.57 11.29 4.32
C HIS A 97 1.50 10.78 3.35
N ASP A 98 1.87 10.49 2.10
CA ASP A 98 0.94 9.93 1.09
C ASP A 98 0.43 8.54 1.52
N LEU A 99 1.30 7.70 2.07
CA LEU A 99 0.92 6.38 2.62
C LEU A 99 0.04 6.51 3.86
N ASP A 100 0.37 7.41 4.79
CA ASP A 100 -0.42 7.65 6.00
C ASP A 100 -1.86 8.10 5.64
N HIS A 101 -1.98 9.03 4.69
CA HIS A 101 -3.28 9.48 4.17
C HIS A 101 -4.03 8.36 3.46
N PHE A 102 -3.34 7.50 2.71
CA PHE A 102 -3.95 6.32 2.09
C PHE A 102 -4.52 5.36 3.16
N TYR A 103 -3.76 5.06 4.22
CA TYR A 103 -4.24 4.18 5.28
C TYR A 103 -5.36 4.79 6.11
N ASP A 104 -5.39 6.12 6.30
CA ASP A 104 -6.55 6.80 6.90
C ASP A 104 -7.82 6.60 6.08
N GLU A 105 -7.72 6.68 4.75
CA GLU A 105 -8.85 6.40 3.85
C GLU A 105 -9.32 4.96 3.98
N VAL A 106 -8.39 4.00 4.00
CA VAL A 106 -8.68 2.58 4.23
C VAL A 106 -9.37 2.38 5.58
N ILE A 107 -8.83 2.89 6.68
CA ILE A 107 -9.41 2.70 8.02
C ILE A 107 -10.81 3.32 8.12
N ARG A 108 -10.98 4.53 7.57
CA ARG A 108 -12.27 5.23 7.53
C ARG A 108 -13.33 4.43 6.77
N ASP A 109 -12.94 3.82 5.65
CA ASP A 109 -13.83 2.99 4.84
C ASP A 109 -14.33 1.74 5.58
N HIS A 110 -13.56 1.23 6.54
CA HIS A 110 -13.92 0.06 7.36
C HIS A 110 -14.61 0.45 8.69
N SER A 111 -14.45 1.69 9.15
CA SER A 111 -15.05 2.19 10.41
C SER A 111 -16.49 2.74 10.28
N GLY A 112 -17.05 2.83 9.06
CA GLY A 112 -18.36 3.42 8.79
C GLY A 112 -19.58 2.47 8.98
N PRO A 113 -20.82 3.00 9.11
CA PRO A 113 -22.02 2.20 9.32
C PRO A 113 -22.37 1.34 8.08
N ARG A 114 -21.97 0.08 8.21
CA ARG A 114 -22.20 -1.15 7.42
C ARG A 114 -23.31 -1.14 6.37
N GLY A 115 -22.87 -1.29 5.12
CA GLY A 115 -23.62 -1.94 4.03
C GLY A 115 -22.77 -2.98 3.29
N ARG A 116 -21.71 -3.51 3.91
CA ARG A 116 -20.81 -4.48 3.26
C ARG A 116 -21.20 -5.92 3.61
N PRO A 117 -21.20 -6.84 2.61
CA PRO A 117 -21.34 -8.26 2.86
C PRO A 117 -20.19 -8.79 3.73
N GLU A 118 -20.43 -9.90 4.42
CA GLU A 118 -19.64 -10.64 5.43
C GLU A 118 -18.17 -10.99 5.11
N GLN A 119 -17.52 -10.32 4.16
CA GLN A 119 -16.12 -10.59 3.84
C GLN A 119 -15.21 -9.78 4.77
N HIS A 120 -14.94 -10.36 5.93
CA HIS A 120 -14.02 -9.83 6.94
C HIS A 120 -12.59 -9.87 6.38
N ASP A 121 -11.97 -8.70 6.21
CA ASP A 121 -10.60 -8.58 5.74
C ASP A 121 -9.59 -8.37 6.88
N PHE A 122 -8.34 -8.09 6.52
CA PHE A 122 -7.28 -7.89 7.51
C PHE A 122 -7.51 -6.62 8.34
N VAL A 123 -7.99 -5.54 7.72
CA VAL A 123 -8.27 -4.28 8.43
C VAL A 123 -9.43 -4.45 9.40
N ASP A 124 -10.50 -5.15 8.98
CA ASP A 124 -11.61 -5.48 9.88
C ASP A 124 -11.12 -6.26 11.11
N SER A 125 -10.20 -7.20 10.91
CA SER A 125 -9.60 -7.99 12.00
C SER A 125 -8.78 -7.13 12.97
N LEU A 126 -7.99 -6.19 12.45
CA LEU A 126 -7.21 -5.26 13.27
C LEU A 126 -8.09 -4.28 14.05
N LEU A 127 -9.17 -3.80 13.43
CA LEU A 127 -10.15 -2.92 14.09
C LEU A 127 -10.92 -3.67 15.19
N HIS A 128 -11.31 -4.92 14.93
CA HIS A 128 -11.96 -5.74 15.94
C HIS A 128 -11.03 -6.02 17.14
N ALA A 129 -9.76 -6.33 16.88
CA ALA A 129 -8.75 -6.51 17.92
C ALA A 129 -8.48 -5.21 18.72
N GLN A 130 -8.64 -4.03 18.11
CA GLN A 130 -8.57 -2.74 18.80
C GLN A 130 -9.77 -2.50 19.73
N GLU A 131 -10.96 -2.96 19.36
CA GLU A 131 -12.17 -2.84 20.19
C GLU A 131 -12.18 -3.83 21.36
N ASP A 132 -11.59 -5.01 21.18
CA ASP A 132 -11.53 -6.06 22.19
C ASP A 132 -10.48 -5.73 23.27
N ARG A 133 -10.95 -5.02 24.31
CA ARG A 133 -10.13 -4.59 25.47
C ARG A 133 -9.75 -5.73 26.43
N SER A 134 -9.90 -6.99 26.02
CA SER A 134 -9.57 -8.17 26.83
C SER A 134 -8.11 -8.58 26.75
N GLU A 135 -7.34 -8.06 25.77
CA GLU A 135 -5.91 -8.32 25.64
C GLU A 135 -5.04 -7.30 26.41
N ASP A 136 -3.88 -7.74 26.90
CA ASP A 136 -2.88 -6.90 27.61
C ASP A 136 -2.23 -5.83 26.69
N VAL A 137 -2.49 -5.87 25.37
CA VAL A 137 -1.91 -4.98 24.36
C VAL A 137 -3.00 -4.12 23.74
N PHE A 138 -3.01 -2.82 24.06
CA PHE A 138 -3.93 -1.85 23.46
C PHE A 138 -3.44 -1.43 22.06
N LEU A 139 -4.11 -1.91 21.01
CA LEU A 139 -3.82 -1.49 19.64
C LEU A 139 -4.33 -0.06 19.39
N THR A 140 -3.42 0.87 19.07
CA THR A 140 -3.77 2.21 18.60
C THR A 140 -3.94 2.24 17.08
N VAL A 141 -4.61 3.26 16.54
CA VAL A 141 -4.70 3.48 15.08
C VAL A 141 -3.31 3.55 14.43
N ASN A 142 -2.32 4.13 15.12
CA ASN A 142 -0.94 4.17 14.64
C ASN A 142 -0.30 2.78 14.60
N ASN A 143 -0.66 1.86 15.50
CA ASN A 143 -0.20 0.48 15.42
C ASN A 143 -0.82 -0.23 14.22
N ILE A 144 -2.12 -0.03 13.98
CA ILE A 144 -2.81 -0.59 12.80
C ILE A 144 -2.12 -0.09 11.52
N LYS A 145 -1.96 1.23 11.37
CA LYS A 145 -1.25 1.82 10.22
C LYS A 145 0.17 1.27 10.07
N GLY A 146 0.90 1.11 11.17
CA GLY A 146 2.24 0.53 11.16
C GLY A 146 2.29 -0.95 10.73
N MET A 147 1.20 -1.71 10.92
CA MET A 147 1.07 -3.10 10.44
C MET A 147 0.64 -3.18 8.97
N LEU A 148 -0.01 -2.12 8.44
CA LEU A 148 -0.38 -2.03 7.03
C LEU A 148 0.78 -1.55 6.15
N MET A 149 1.75 -0.84 6.73
CA MET A 149 2.95 -0.30 6.07
C MET A 149 3.96 -1.41 5.71
#